data_AF-A0A8D2DTN3-F1
#
_entry.id   AF-A0A8D2DTN3-F1
#
_cell.length_a   1.000
_cell.length_b   1.000
_cell.length_c   1.000
_cell.angle_alpha   90.00
_cell.angle_beta   90.00
_cell.angle_gamma   90.00
#
_symmetry.space_group_name_H-M   'P 1'
#
loop_
_entity.id
_entity.type
_entity.pdbx_description
1 polymer ?
#
loop_
_entity_poly.entity_id
_entity_poly.type
_entity_poly.pdbx_seq_one_letter_code
_entity_poly.pdbx_strand_id
1 'polypeptide(L)'
;MGRKLDLSKLTDEEAEHIWGVVQRDFDLRRREEERLEELRGRIEKESSKRELLSDTAHLKDTHCARCLRPYRLLVSSRRQCLDCGLFTCKSCSHVHPEEQGWLCDPCHLTR
;
A
#
# COMPACT_ATOMS: atom_id res chain seq x y z
N MET A 1 19.73 29.38 -8.27
CA MET A 1 21.05 28.99 -8.80
C MET A 1 21.72 28.10 -7.77
N GLY A 2 21.85 26.80 -8.04
CA GLY A 2 22.52 25.87 -7.14
C GLY A 2 24.01 26.15 -7.09
N ARG A 3 24.61 26.20 -5.89
CA ARG A 3 26.07 26.26 -5.73
C ARG A 3 26.66 24.98 -6.32
N LYS A 4 27.60 25.11 -7.25
CA LYS A 4 28.34 23.97 -7.81
C LYS A 4 29.25 23.40 -6.73
N LEU A 5 29.14 22.10 -6.47
CA LEU A 5 30.03 21.39 -5.56
C LEU A 5 31.36 21.16 -6.28
N ASP A 6 32.46 21.66 -5.72
CA ASP A 6 33.81 21.40 -6.24
C ASP A 6 34.35 20.09 -5.65
N LEU A 7 34.57 19.10 -6.52
CA LEU A 7 35.05 17.77 -6.17
C LEU A 7 36.51 17.54 -6.58
N SER A 8 37.19 18.57 -7.10
CA SER A 8 38.56 18.46 -7.64
C SER A 8 39.63 18.08 -6.60
N LYS A 9 39.29 18.11 -5.31
CA LYS A 9 40.18 17.79 -4.19
C LYS A 9 40.17 16.31 -3.80
N LEU A 10 39.26 15.52 -4.35
CA LEU A 10 39.18 14.09 -4.05
C LEU A 10 40.31 13.33 -4.74
N THR A 11 40.88 12.36 -4.05
CA THR A 11 41.71 11.34 -4.71
C THR A 11 40.82 10.37 -5.50
N ASP A 12 41.42 9.62 -6.42
CA ASP A 12 40.69 8.63 -7.21
C ASP A 12 40.04 7.55 -6.32
N GLU A 13 40.71 7.12 -5.25
CA GLU A 13 40.19 6.15 -4.27
C GLU A 13 38.99 6.71 -3.50
N GLU A 14 39.05 7.98 -3.08
CA GLU A 14 37.92 8.66 -2.42
C GLU A 14 36.74 8.83 -3.38
N ALA A 15 37.02 9.20 -4.63
CA ALA A 15 36.02 9.37 -5.66
C ALA A 15 35.30 8.05 -5.98
N GLU A 16 36.04 6.94 -6.10
CA GLU A 16 35.47 5.60 -6.31
C GLU A 16 34.59 5.17 -5.13
N HIS A 17 35.05 5.41 -3.89
CA HIS A 17 34.27 5.11 -2.71
C HIS A 17 32.96 5.92 -2.66
N ILE A 18 33.04 7.24 -2.90
CA ILE A 18 31.87 8.12 -2.93
C ILE A 18 30.92 7.70 -4.04
N TRP A 19 31.43 7.33 -5.22
CA TRP A 19 30.62 6.82 -6.32
C TRP A 19 29.83 5.57 -5.91
N GLY A 20 30.46 4.61 -5.22
CA GLY A 20 29.79 3.43 -4.70
C GLY A 20 28.72 3.73 -3.64
N VAL A 21 28.88 4.81 -2.85
CA VAL A 21 27.82 5.30 -1.94
C VAL A 21 26.66 5.89 -2.74
N VAL A 22 26.95 6.74 -3.73
CA VAL A 22 25.95 7.41 -4.57
C VAL A 22 25.14 6.39 -5.37
N GLN A 23 25.76 5.37 -5.96
CA GLN A 23 25.06 4.30 -6.67
C GLN A 23 24.07 3.54 -5.78
N ARG A 24 24.48 3.18 -4.56
CA ARG A 24 23.59 2.51 -3.60
C ARG A 24 22.42 3.40 -3.18
N ASP A 25 22.65 4.69 -3.02
CA ASP A 25 21.59 5.66 -2.73
C ASP A 25 20.60 5.77 -3.90
N PHE A 26 21.08 5.84 -5.15
CA PHE A 26 20.22 5.79 -6.33
C PHE A 26 19.39 4.50 -6.40
N ASP A 27 20.00 3.34 -6.16
CA ASP A 27 19.30 2.06 -6.15
C ASP A 27 18.28 1.97 -5.01
N LEU A 28 18.57 2.57 -3.85
CA LEU A 28 17.63 2.64 -2.73
C LEU A 28 16.42 3.51 -3.08
N ARG A 29 16.66 4.71 -3.64
CA ARG A 29 15.60 5.63 -4.07
C ARG A 29 14.72 5.04 -5.14
N ARG A 30 15.30 4.41 -6.17
CA ARG A 30 14.53 3.74 -7.24
C ARG A 30 13.60 2.66 -6.66
N ARG A 31 14.12 1.79 -5.78
CA ARG A 31 13.30 0.74 -5.14
C ARG A 31 12.17 1.31 -4.29
N GLU A 32 12.40 2.41 -3.61
CA GLU A 32 11.36 3.07 -2.82
C GLU A 32 10.30 3.71 -3.71
N GLU A 33 10.68 4.34 -4.82
CA GLU A 33 9.75 4.87 -5.83
C GLU A 33 8.88 3.76 -6.43
N GLU A 34 9.49 2.65 -6.85
CA GLU A 34 8.78 1.47 -7.37
C GLU A 34 7.78 0.89 -6.34
N ARG A 35 8.20 0.78 -5.07
CA ARG A 35 7.34 0.30 -3.97
C ARG A 35 6.13 1.22 -3.76
N LEU A 36 6.34 2.53 -3.81
CA LEU A 36 5.27 3.51 -3.66
C LEU A 36 4.32 3.51 -4.87
N GLU A 37 4.85 3.34 -6.09
CA GLU A 37 4.04 3.23 -7.31
C GLU A 37 3.13 1.99 -7.27
N GLU A 38 3.66 0.83 -6.86
CA GLU A 38 2.87 -0.39 -6.69
C GLU A 38 1.72 -0.19 -5.68
N LEU A 39 2.01 0.45 -4.54
CA LEU A 39 0.99 0.73 -3.52
C LEU A 39 -0.10 1.67 -4.03
N ARG A 40 0.28 2.73 -4.78
CA ARG A 40 -0.68 3.64 -5.41
C ARG A 40 -1.58 2.91 -6.41
N GLY A 41 -0.98 2.09 -7.28
CA GLY A 41 -1.73 1.29 -8.26
C GLY A 41 -2.72 0.31 -7.60
N ARG A 42 -2.35 -0.29 -6.47
CA ARG A 42 -3.26 -1.15 -5.69
C ARG A 42 -4.44 -0.37 -5.10
N ILE A 43 -4.21 0.83 -4.59
CA ILE A 43 -5.27 1.70 -4.04
C ILE A 43 -6.23 2.12 -5.16
N GLU A 44 -5.71 2.57 -6.30
CA GLU A 44 -6.52 3.00 -7.45
C GLU A 44 -7.38 1.85 -8.01
N LYS A 45 -6.80 0.65 -8.13
CA LYS A 45 -7.55 -0.54 -8.56
C LYS A 45 -8.71 -0.86 -7.61
N GLU A 46 -8.50 -0.74 -6.30
CA GLU A 46 -9.54 -0.98 -5.30
C GLU A 46 -10.60 0.13 -5.27
N SER A 47 -10.25 1.39 -5.56
CA SER A 47 -11.23 2.47 -5.69
C SER A 47 -12.10 2.28 -6.92
N SER A 48 -11.51 2.01 -8.10
CA SER A 48 -12.28 1.74 -9.31
C SER A 48 -13.18 0.52 -9.18
N LYS A 49 -12.70 -0.54 -8.53
CA LYS A 49 -13.52 -1.71 -8.20
C LYS A 49 -14.72 -1.35 -7.33
N ARG A 50 -14.53 -0.50 -6.33
CA ARG A 50 -15.62 -0.05 -5.44
C ARG A 50 -16.66 0.77 -6.20
N GLU A 51 -16.22 1.64 -7.10
CA GLU A 51 -17.10 2.43 -7.96
C GLU A 51 -17.98 1.53 -8.83
N LEU A 52 -17.38 0.55 -9.52
CA LEU A 52 -18.10 -0.40 -10.38
C LEU A 52 -19.11 -1.26 -9.61
N LEU A 53 -18.83 -1.57 -8.33
CA LEU A 53 -19.68 -2.41 -7.50
C LEU A 53 -20.65 -1.61 -6.61
N SER A 54 -20.68 -0.29 -6.74
CA SER A 54 -21.49 0.57 -5.87
C SER A 54 -23.00 0.27 -6.00
N ASP A 55 -23.47 -0.09 -7.20
CA ASP A 55 -24.87 -0.36 -7.54
C ASP A 55 -25.34 -1.80 -7.22
N THR A 56 -24.42 -2.70 -6.86
CA THR A 56 -24.78 -4.10 -6.56
C THR A 56 -25.00 -4.32 -5.07
N ALA A 57 -26.16 -3.87 -4.58
CA ALA A 57 -26.55 -3.95 -3.16
C ALA A 57 -26.40 -5.36 -2.56
N HIS A 58 -26.85 -6.39 -3.29
CA HIS A 58 -26.84 -7.78 -2.80
C HIS A 58 -25.41 -8.36 -2.61
N LEU A 59 -24.41 -7.85 -3.34
CA LEU A 59 -23.02 -8.31 -3.24
C LEU A 59 -22.39 -7.88 -1.90
N LYS A 60 -22.75 -6.71 -1.37
CA LYS A 60 -22.18 -6.15 -0.13
C LYS A 60 -22.53 -6.98 1.10
N ASP A 61 -23.72 -7.59 1.12
CA ASP A 61 -24.19 -8.37 2.26
C ASP A 61 -23.69 -9.81 2.26
N THR A 62 -23.46 -10.38 1.07
CA THR A 62 -23.15 -11.80 0.89
C THR A 62 -21.68 -12.10 0.61
N HIS A 63 -20.90 -11.09 0.16
CA HIS A 63 -19.50 -11.26 -0.25
C HIS A 63 -18.58 -10.26 0.46
N CYS A 64 -17.31 -10.64 0.61
CA CYS A 64 -16.26 -9.73 1.05
C CYS A 64 -16.11 -8.55 0.09
N ALA A 65 -16.14 -7.31 0.59
CA ALA A 65 -15.98 -6.13 -0.24
C ALA A 65 -14.62 -6.03 -0.96
N ARG A 66 -13.62 -6.82 -0.52
CA ARG A 66 -12.24 -6.81 -1.07
C ARG A 66 -11.97 -7.99 -1.98
N CYS A 67 -12.07 -9.24 -1.50
CA CYS A 67 -11.79 -10.40 -2.36
C CYS A 67 -13.00 -10.88 -3.17
N LEU A 68 -14.20 -10.32 -2.95
CA LEU A 68 -15.48 -10.75 -3.55
C LEU A 68 -15.80 -12.23 -3.35
N ARG A 69 -15.19 -12.89 -2.36
CA ARG A 69 -15.57 -14.27 -2.02
C ARG A 69 -16.83 -14.25 -1.13
N PRO A 70 -17.79 -15.17 -1.35
CA PRO A 70 -18.98 -15.27 -0.52
C PRO A 70 -18.61 -15.62 0.93
N TYR A 71 -19.23 -14.97 1.93
CA TYR A 71 -18.97 -15.25 3.35
C TYR A 71 -19.32 -16.68 3.74
N ARG A 72 -20.36 -17.27 3.14
CA ARG A 72 -20.79 -18.66 3.37
C ARG A 72 -19.71 -19.72 3.10
N LEU A 73 -18.69 -19.38 2.30
CA LEU A 73 -17.55 -20.26 1.99
C LEU A 73 -16.34 -20.02 2.90
N LEU A 74 -16.43 -19.05 3.81
CA LEU A 74 -15.34 -18.62 4.68
C LEU A 74 -15.65 -19.04 6.11
N VAL A 75 -14.72 -19.76 6.74
CA VAL A 75 -14.86 -20.26 8.12
C VAL A 75 -14.85 -19.12 9.17
N SER A 76 -14.46 -17.91 8.76
CA SER A 76 -14.31 -16.74 9.64
C SER A 76 -15.53 -15.83 9.63
N SER A 77 -15.87 -15.26 10.79
CA SER A 77 -16.89 -14.20 10.92
C SER A 77 -16.57 -12.97 10.05
N ARG A 78 -17.64 -12.31 9.60
CA ARG A 78 -17.60 -11.05 8.86
C ARG A 78 -17.06 -9.94 9.77
N ARG A 79 -16.13 -9.12 9.28
CA ARG A 79 -15.52 -7.99 10.02
C ARG A 79 -15.90 -6.68 9.35
N GLN A 80 -16.26 -5.67 10.13
CA GLN A 80 -16.52 -4.32 9.61
C GLN A 80 -15.25 -3.48 9.70
N CYS A 81 -14.88 -2.83 8.59
CA CYS A 81 -13.82 -1.84 8.59
C CYS A 81 -14.28 -0.59 9.32
N LEU A 82 -13.51 -0.12 10.31
CA LEU A 82 -13.82 1.12 11.04
C LEU A 82 -13.75 2.37 10.15
N ASP A 83 -12.77 2.45 9.24
CA ASP A 83 -12.56 3.64 8.41
C ASP A 83 -13.60 3.80 7.28
N CYS A 84 -14.03 2.70 6.65
CA CYS A 84 -14.91 2.77 5.47
C CYS A 84 -16.28 2.09 5.61
N GLY A 85 -16.56 1.46 6.77
CA GLY A 85 -17.83 0.82 7.09
C GLY A 85 -18.14 -0.46 6.30
N LEU A 86 -17.33 -0.83 5.32
CA LEU A 86 -17.53 -2.03 4.50
C LEU A 86 -17.15 -3.29 5.26
N PHE A 87 -17.83 -4.39 4.90
CA PHE A 87 -17.54 -5.69 5.48
C PHE A 87 -16.50 -6.47 4.68
N THR A 88 -15.59 -7.12 5.40
CA THR A 88 -14.51 -7.95 4.83
C THR A 88 -14.38 -9.29 5.54
N CYS A 89 -13.67 -10.22 4.89
CA CYS A 89 -13.26 -11.46 5.52
C CYS A 89 -11.99 -11.27 6.35
N LYS A 90 -11.67 -12.25 7.21
CA LYS A 90 -10.45 -12.23 8.03
C LYS A 90 -9.18 -11.96 7.23
N SER A 91 -9.04 -12.58 6.06
CA SER A 91 -7.85 -12.43 5.19
C SER A 91 -7.72 -11.07 4.51
N CYS A 92 -8.80 -10.29 4.47
CA CYS A 92 -8.82 -8.93 3.90
C CYS A 92 -9.05 -7.88 5.00
N SER A 93 -8.52 -8.16 6.19
CA SER A 93 -8.65 -7.29 7.34
C SER A 93 -7.44 -7.37 8.27
N HIS A 94 -7.09 -6.23 8.86
CA HIS A 94 -6.03 -6.02 9.83
C HIS A 94 -6.62 -5.50 11.15
N VAL A 95 -5.93 -5.73 12.26
CA VAL A 95 -6.32 -5.12 13.54
C VAL A 95 -6.08 -3.62 13.46
N HIS A 96 -7.03 -2.81 13.96
CA HIS A 96 -6.81 -1.36 14.03
C HIS A 96 -5.68 -1.05 15.04
N PRO A 97 -4.69 -0.20 14.71
CA PRO A 97 -3.51 0.01 15.56
C PRO A 97 -3.84 0.65 16.92
N GLU A 98 -4.88 1.49 16.98
CA GLU A 98 -5.20 2.30 18.16
C GLU A 98 -6.59 1.99 18.77
N GLU A 99 -7.46 1.28 18.06
CA GLU A 99 -8.87 1.10 18.43
C GLU A 99 -9.21 -0.38 18.48
N GLN A 100 -10.21 -0.77 19.28
CA GLN A 100 -10.71 -2.14 19.26
C GLN A 100 -11.57 -2.37 18.02
N GLY A 101 -10.95 -2.87 16.96
CA GLY A 101 -11.67 -3.22 15.75
C GLY A 101 -10.76 -3.65 14.61
N TRP A 102 -11.28 -3.52 13.39
CA TRP A 102 -10.61 -4.00 12.18
C TRP A 102 -10.57 -2.91 11.11
N LEU A 103 -9.50 -2.93 10.33
CA LEU A 103 -9.36 -2.18 9.08
C LEU A 103 -9.35 -3.16 7.92
N CYS A 104 -9.94 -2.78 6.78
CA CYS A 104 -9.71 -3.53 5.53
C CYS A 104 -8.33 -3.20 4.95
N ASP A 105 -7.76 -4.10 4.15
CA ASP A 105 -6.39 -3.92 3.61
C ASP A 105 -6.19 -2.55 2.96
N PRO A 106 -7.11 -2.02 2.12
CA PRO A 106 -6.91 -0.70 1.53
C PRO A 106 -6.89 0.44 2.55
N CYS A 107 -7.75 0.42 3.57
CA CYS A 107 -7.75 1.45 4.62
C CYS A 107 -6.50 1.35 5.51
N HIS A 108 -6.00 0.13 5.74
CA HIS A 108 -4.73 -0.09 6.43
C HIS A 108 -3.54 0.43 5.62
N LEU A 109 -3.57 0.30 4.29
CA LEU A 109 -2.50 0.80 3.40
C LEU A 109 -2.51 2.32 3.20
N THR A 110 -3.64 2.99 3.44
CA THR A 110 -3.76 4.46 3.32
C THR A 110 -3.37 5.22 4.58
N ARG A 111 -3.16 4.52 5.70
CA ARG A 111 -2.59 5.07 6.93
C ARG A 111 -1.07 4.97 6.89
#